data_AF-A0A518BEK4-F1
#
_entry.id   AF-A0A518BEK4-F1
#
_cell.length_a   1.000
_cell.length_b   1.000
_cell.length_c   1.000
_cell.angle_alpha   90.00
_cell.angle_beta   90.00
_cell.angle_gamma   90.00
#
_symmetry.space_group_name_H-M   'P 1'
#
loop_
_entity.id
_entity.type
_entity.pdbx_description
1 polymer ?
#
loop_
_entity_poly.entity_id
_entity_poly.type
_entity_poly.pdbx_seq_one_letter_code
_entity_poly.pdbx_strand_id
1 'polypeptide(L)'
;MTTQPRPFVKRRQRLIKTRFQLRLIAIFAGIALLAQLFQTLLMGSYLAQLAARMPAGGPVLAEETPGVLVQTLAASSLLLLPLILLVGISATFRIAGPLYRFDQYLKGLKNGSEVELCRLRRGDQLQDLCQVINEATEPLRARNAARLAAESSEREAA
;
A
#
# COMPACT_ATOMS: atom_id res chain seq x y z
N MET A 1 19.42 41.59 14.38
CA MET A 1 19.14 40.15 14.57
C MET A 1 18.08 39.73 13.56
N THR A 2 18.50 39.20 12.42
CA THR A 2 17.60 38.74 11.34
C THR A 2 17.40 37.23 11.47
N THR A 3 16.19 36.82 11.83
CA THR A 3 15.78 35.41 11.88
C THR A 3 15.55 34.90 10.46
N GLN A 4 16.58 34.27 9.89
CA GLN A 4 16.45 33.50 8.65
C GLN A 4 15.44 32.34 8.86
N PRO A 5 14.39 32.21 8.04
CA PRO A 5 13.45 31.09 8.14
C PRO A 5 14.16 29.80 7.73
N ARG A 6 14.20 28.81 8.63
CA ARG A 6 14.78 27.49 8.36
C ARG A 6 14.02 26.84 7.18
N PRO A 7 14.69 26.37 6.11
CA PRO A 7 14.00 25.73 5.00
C PRO A 7 13.31 24.45 5.50
N PHE A 8 12.01 24.33 5.21
CA PHE A 8 11.22 23.13 5.47
C PHE A 8 11.76 21.97 4.61
N VAL A 9 12.70 21.20 5.15
CA VAL A 9 13.14 19.95 4.54
C VAL A 9 11.97 18.97 4.61
N LYS A 10 11.21 18.91 3.52
CA LYS A 10 10.14 17.93 3.30
C LYS A 10 10.81 16.55 3.23
N ARG A 11 11.00 15.89 4.38
CA ARG A 11 11.61 14.55 4.45
C ARG A 11 10.73 13.56 3.69
N ARG A 12 11.00 13.41 2.39
CA ARG A 12 10.43 12.39 1.49
C ARG A 12 11.26 11.12 1.61
N GLN A 13 11.20 10.44 2.76
CA GLN A 13 11.59 9.04 2.78
C GLN A 13 10.35 8.20 2.44
N ARG A 14 9.98 8.26 1.15
CA ARG A 14 8.92 7.47 0.54
C ARG A 14 9.57 6.32 -0.22
N LEU A 15 9.97 5.26 0.47
CA LEU A 15 10.28 3.92 -0.09
C LEU A 15 10.87 3.09 1.04
N ILE A 16 10.04 2.74 2.01
CA ILE A 16 10.44 1.83 3.07
C ILE A 16 9.57 0.58 2.93
N LYS A 17 10.17 -0.43 2.29
CA LYS A 17 9.69 -1.81 2.02
C LYS A 17 8.82 -2.02 0.76
N THR A 18 9.43 -1.82 -0.40
CA THR A 18 8.88 -2.10 -1.75
C THR A 18 8.52 -3.58 -1.98
N ARG A 19 9.17 -4.52 -1.29
CA ARG A 19 9.02 -5.97 -1.55
C ARG A 19 7.62 -6.52 -1.23
N PHE A 20 6.99 -6.05 -0.14
CA PHE A 20 5.64 -6.50 0.22
C PHE A 20 4.59 -5.89 -0.71
N GLN A 21 4.75 -4.60 -1.06
CA GLN A 21 3.83 -3.89 -1.94
C GLN A 21 3.83 -4.50 -3.34
N LEU A 22 5.02 -4.73 -3.91
CA LEU A 22 5.15 -5.36 -5.23
C LEU A 22 4.56 -6.77 -5.25
N ARG A 23 4.73 -7.55 -4.16
CA ARG A 23 4.12 -8.88 -4.06
C ARG A 23 2.58 -8.79 -4.08
N LEU A 24 2.00 -7.89 -3.29
CA LEU A 24 0.55 -7.71 -3.22
C LEU A 24 -0.03 -7.24 -4.55
N ILE A 25 0.61 -6.24 -5.16
CA ILE A 25 0.21 -5.69 -6.47
C ILE A 25 0.34 -6.75 -7.56
N ALA A 26 1.41 -7.55 -7.56
CA ALA A 26 1.58 -8.64 -8.52
C ALA A 26 0.50 -9.72 -8.37
N ILE A 27 0.09 -10.07 -7.14
CA ILE A 27 -1.02 -11.00 -6.91
C ILE A 27 -2.32 -10.42 -7.47
N PHE A 28 -2.66 -9.15 -7.17
CA PHE A 28 -3.87 -8.53 -7.72
C PHE A 28 -3.85 -8.41 -9.24
N ALA A 29 -2.71 -8.03 -9.82
CA ALA A 29 -2.53 -8.00 -11.27
C ALA A 29 -2.69 -9.40 -11.88
N GLY A 30 -2.12 -10.42 -11.26
CA GLY A 30 -2.27 -11.81 -11.69
C GLY A 30 -3.72 -12.30 -11.66
N ILE A 31 -4.45 -12.01 -10.57
CA ILE A 31 -5.88 -12.33 -10.45
C ILE A 31 -6.69 -11.59 -11.54
N ALA A 32 -6.40 -10.31 -11.76
CA ALA A 32 -7.09 -9.53 -12.78
C ALA A 32 -6.83 -10.06 -14.20
N LEU A 33 -5.57 -10.42 -14.51
CA LEU A 33 -5.22 -11.03 -15.79
C LEU A 33 -5.89 -12.40 -15.98
N LEU A 34 -5.94 -13.22 -14.93
CA LEU A 34 -6.66 -14.50 -14.97
C LEU A 34 -8.17 -14.31 -15.20
N ALA A 35 -8.78 -13.35 -14.52
CA ALA A 35 -10.19 -13.01 -14.73
C ALA A 35 -10.43 -12.51 -16.16
N GLN A 36 -9.53 -11.69 -16.71
CA GLN A 36 -9.63 -11.17 -18.07
C GLN A 36 -9.42 -12.26 -19.12
N LEU A 37 -8.51 -13.20 -18.88
CA LEU A 37 -8.33 -14.40 -19.69
C LEU A 37 -9.61 -15.24 -19.69
N PHE A 38 -10.16 -15.53 -18.51
CA PHE A 38 -11.39 -16.29 -18.36
C PHE A 38 -12.57 -15.62 -19.07
N GLN A 39 -12.74 -14.30 -18.91
CA GLN A 39 -13.73 -13.49 -19.61
C GLN A 39 -13.57 -13.60 -21.14
N THR A 40 -12.34 -13.54 -21.65
CA THR A 40 -12.05 -13.61 -23.09
C THR A 40 -12.38 -14.99 -23.66
N LEU A 41 -12.08 -16.06 -22.92
CA LEU A 41 -12.45 -17.43 -23.29
C LEU A 41 -13.97 -17.62 -23.31
N LEU A 42 -14.67 -17.14 -22.28
CA LEU A 42 -16.13 -17.18 -22.23
C LEU A 42 -16.75 -16.40 -23.41
N MET A 43 -16.28 -15.18 -23.65
CA MET A 43 -16.75 -14.36 -24.77
C MET A 43 -16.52 -15.06 -26.12
N GLY A 44 -15.33 -15.63 -26.33
CA GLY A 44 -15.03 -16.40 -27.54
C GLY A 44 -15.95 -17.60 -27.72
N SER A 45 -16.23 -18.35 -26.65
CA SER A 45 -17.17 -19.48 -26.70
C SER A 45 -18.61 -19.05 -27.02
N TYR A 46 -19.04 -17.89 -26.54
CA TYR A 46 -20.36 -17.32 -26.81
C TYR A 46 -20.47 -16.86 -28.27
N LEU A 47 -19.46 -16.16 -28.79
CA LEU A 47 -19.41 -15.72 -30.18
C LEU A 47 -19.35 -16.89 -31.16
N ALA A 48 -18.59 -17.95 -30.84
CA ALA A 48 -18.55 -19.16 -31.65
C ALA A 48 -19.91 -19.86 -31.73
N GLN A 49 -20.63 -19.96 -30.61
CA GLN A 49 -22.00 -20.49 -30.59
C GLN A 49 -22.98 -19.63 -31.40
N LEU A 50 -22.83 -18.30 -31.34
CA LEU A 50 -23.66 -17.38 -32.10
C LEU A 50 -23.39 -17.50 -33.61
N ALA A 51 -22.12 -17.60 -34.00
CA ALA A 51 -21.71 -17.82 -35.38
C ALA A 51 -22.31 -19.12 -35.95
N ALA A 52 -22.28 -20.22 -35.18
CA ALA A 52 -22.84 -21.50 -35.59
C ALA A 52 -24.38 -21.48 -35.81
N ARG A 53 -25.09 -20.53 -35.19
CA ARG A 53 -26.55 -20.38 -35.33
C ARG A 53 -26.96 -19.42 -36.46
N MET A 54 -26.01 -18.77 -37.12
CA MET A 54 -26.29 -17.79 -38.19
C MET A 54 -26.03 -18.38 -39.59
N PRO A 55 -27.07 -18.53 -40.45
CA PRO A 55 -26.93 -19.15 -41.77
C PRO A 55 -26.07 -18.37 -42.78
N ALA A 56 -26.07 -17.04 -42.73
CA ALA A 56 -25.43 -16.19 -43.75
C ALA A 56 -24.27 -15.32 -43.22
N GLY A 57 -24.12 -15.18 -41.90
CA GLY A 57 -23.10 -14.31 -41.28
C GLY A 57 -22.12 -15.04 -40.35
N GLY A 58 -22.32 -16.34 -40.10
CA GLY A 58 -21.48 -17.13 -39.21
C GLY A 58 -19.99 -17.18 -39.60
N PRO A 59 -19.63 -17.45 -40.87
CA PRO A 59 -18.22 -17.55 -41.28
C PRO A 59 -17.46 -16.23 -41.11
N VAL A 60 -18.06 -15.11 -41.53
CA VAL A 60 -17.48 -13.77 -41.39
C VAL A 60 -17.27 -13.44 -39.91
N LEU A 61 -18.25 -13.73 -39.06
CA LEU A 61 -18.12 -13.51 -37.63
C LEU A 61 -16.99 -14.35 -37.01
N ALA A 62 -16.83 -15.60 -37.45
CA ALA A 62 -15.78 -16.48 -36.97
C ALA A 62 -14.36 -16.02 -37.37
N GLU A 63 -14.21 -15.43 -38.56
CA GLU A 63 -12.93 -14.86 -39.02
C GLU A 63 -12.54 -13.58 -38.26
N GLU A 64 -13.51 -12.72 -37.94
CA GLU A 64 -13.26 -11.45 -37.25
C GLU A 64 -13.11 -11.61 -35.72
N THR A 65 -13.68 -12.67 -35.14
CA THR A 65 -13.73 -12.90 -33.68
C THR A 65 -12.34 -12.88 -33.02
N PRO A 66 -11.31 -13.60 -33.51
CA PRO A 66 -9.99 -13.59 -32.89
C PRO A 66 -9.37 -12.19 -32.82
N GLY A 67 -9.52 -11.38 -33.88
CA GLY A 67 -9.01 -10.01 -33.92
C GLY A 67 -9.68 -9.12 -32.87
N VAL A 68 -11.00 -9.19 -32.77
CA VAL A 68 -11.78 -8.44 -31.77
C VAL A 68 -11.42 -8.85 -30.34
N LEU A 69 -11.25 -10.15 -30.08
CA LEU A 69 -10.86 -10.66 -28.76
C LEU A 69 -9.46 -10.17 -28.35
N VAL A 70 -8.48 -10.25 -29.25
CA VAL A 70 -7.11 -9.77 -28.98
C VAL A 70 -7.10 -8.26 -28.77
N GLN A 71 -7.80 -7.50 -29.61
CA GLN A 71 -7.88 -6.05 -29.47
C GLN A 71 -8.55 -5.64 -28.15
N THR A 72 -9.63 -6.31 -27.77
CA THR A 72 -10.34 -6.06 -26.51
C THR A 72 -9.46 -6.42 -25.32
N LEU A 73 -8.78 -7.57 -25.36
CA LEU A 73 -7.84 -8.00 -24.32
C LEU A 73 -6.67 -7.02 -24.18
N ALA A 74 -6.09 -6.55 -25.28
CA ALA A 74 -5.00 -5.60 -25.28
C ALA A 74 -5.45 -4.23 -24.73
N ALA A 75 -6.57 -3.70 -25.21
CA ALA A 75 -7.11 -2.41 -24.77
C ALA A 75 -7.49 -2.43 -23.27
N SER A 76 -8.16 -3.49 -22.82
CA SER A 76 -8.50 -3.66 -21.41
C SER A 76 -7.25 -3.81 -20.54
N SER A 77 -6.27 -4.64 -20.93
CA SER A 77 -5.00 -4.78 -20.19
C SER A 77 -4.25 -3.46 -20.05
N LEU A 78 -4.17 -2.71 -21.15
CA LEU A 78 -3.45 -1.43 -21.20
C LEU A 78 -4.07 -0.39 -20.24
N LEU A 79 -5.38 -0.45 -20.01
CA LEU A 79 -6.08 0.42 -19.07
C LEU A 79 -6.04 -0.12 -17.64
N LEU A 80 -6.27 -1.41 -17.46
CA LEU A 80 -6.50 -2.03 -16.16
C LEU A 80 -5.20 -2.19 -15.35
N LEU A 81 -4.10 -2.58 -16.00
CA LEU A 81 -2.80 -2.73 -15.34
C LEU A 81 -2.27 -1.44 -14.69
N PRO A 82 -2.21 -0.28 -15.38
CA PRO A 82 -1.77 0.95 -14.74
C PRO A 82 -2.72 1.40 -13.64
N LEU A 83 -4.03 1.14 -13.77
CA LEU A 83 -5.00 1.44 -12.72
C LEU A 83 -4.76 0.60 -11.47
N ILE A 84 -4.55 -0.71 -11.62
CA ILE A 84 -4.22 -1.62 -10.52
C ILE A 84 -2.92 -1.19 -9.84
N LEU A 85 -1.90 -0.83 -10.63
CA LEU A 85 -0.64 -0.31 -10.09
C LEU A 85 -0.88 0.96 -9.28
N LEU A 86 -1.60 1.94 -9.82
CA LEU A 86 -1.85 3.23 -9.16
C LEU A 86 -2.62 3.04 -7.85
N VAL A 87 -3.70 2.26 -7.88
CA VAL A 87 -4.54 1.97 -6.71
C VAL A 87 -3.77 1.15 -5.69
N GLY A 88 -3.10 0.07 -6.11
CA GLY A 88 -2.34 -0.79 -5.22
C GLY A 88 -1.18 -0.09 -4.53
N ILE A 89 -0.45 0.76 -5.26
CA ILE A 89 0.60 1.62 -4.70
C ILE A 89 -0.01 2.62 -3.70
N SER A 90 -1.09 3.32 -4.08
CA SER A 90 -1.72 4.33 -3.24
C SER A 90 -2.29 3.76 -1.94
N ALA A 91 -2.95 2.60 -2.02
CA ALA A 91 -3.48 1.89 -0.87
C ALA A 91 -2.35 1.42 0.06
N THR A 92 -1.31 0.80 -0.49
CA THR A 92 -0.23 0.24 0.33
C THR A 92 0.64 1.33 0.97
N PHE A 93 0.74 2.51 0.36
CA PHE A 93 1.44 3.65 0.99
C PHE A 93 0.81 4.12 2.28
N ARG A 94 -0.53 4.08 2.39
CA ARG A 94 -1.25 4.48 3.62
C ARG A 94 -1.04 3.53 4.80
N ILE A 95 -0.53 2.32 4.54
CA ILE A 95 -0.28 1.29 5.54
C ILE A 95 1.21 1.18 5.86
N ALA A 96 2.08 1.16 4.84
CA ALA A 96 3.52 0.95 5.01
C ALA A 96 4.22 2.06 5.80
N GLY A 97 3.79 3.32 5.62
CA GLY A 97 4.32 4.47 6.35
C GLY A 97 4.12 4.36 7.86
N PRO A 98 2.87 4.17 8.32
CA PRO A 98 2.57 3.89 9.73
C PRO A 98 3.30 2.68 10.30
N LEU A 99 3.39 1.58 9.54
CA LEU A 99 4.06 0.36 10.00
C LEU A 99 5.55 0.61 10.31
N TYR A 100 6.23 1.39 9.47
CA TYR A 100 7.62 1.78 9.71
C TYR A 100 7.76 2.68 10.95
N ARG A 101 6.81 3.61 11.15
CA ARG A 101 6.76 4.46 12.35
C ARG A 101 6.62 3.61 13.62
N PHE A 102 5.78 2.58 13.61
CA PHE A 102 5.65 1.65 14.72
C PHE A 102 6.93 0.86 14.98
N ASP A 103 7.61 0.36 13.94
CA ASP A 103 8.89 -0.35 14.09
C ASP A 103 9.96 0.55 14.75
N GLN A 104 10.07 1.80 14.32
CA GLN A 104 11.00 2.77 14.93
C GLN A 104 10.61 3.11 16.37
N TYR A 105 9.32 3.33 16.64
CA TYR A 105 8.81 3.61 17.98
C TYR A 105 9.11 2.47 18.96
N LEU A 106 8.79 1.23 18.58
CA LEU A 106 9.02 0.06 19.42
C LEU A 106 10.52 -0.24 19.61
N LYS A 107 11.36 0.02 18.60
CA LYS A 107 12.82 -0.10 18.74
C LYS A 107 13.40 0.92 19.71
N GLY A 108 12.92 2.17 19.66
CA GLY A 108 13.29 3.17 20.66
C GLY A 108 12.88 2.74 22.06
N LEU A 109 11.64 2.27 22.22
CA LEU A 109 11.13 1.84 23.51
C LEU A 109 11.94 0.65 24.07
N LYS A 110 12.29 -0.31 23.21
CA LYS A 110 13.16 -1.44 23.56
C LYS A 110 14.55 -1.00 24.04
N ASN A 111 15.09 0.06 23.46
CA ASN A 111 16.43 0.57 23.81
C ASN A 111 16.41 1.47 25.05
N GLY A 112 15.25 1.66 25.69
CA GLY A 112 15.12 2.49 26.89
C GLY A 112 15.28 3.99 26.62
N SER A 113 15.24 4.43 25.35
CA SER A 113 15.28 5.85 25.01
C SER A 113 13.97 6.54 25.41
N GLU A 114 14.05 7.85 25.67
CA GLU A 114 12.86 8.70 25.77
C GLU A 114 12.15 8.72 24.40
N VAL A 115 11.03 8.00 24.30
CA VAL A 115 10.24 7.94 23.08
C VAL A 115 8.95 8.70 23.30
N GLU A 116 8.77 9.79 22.54
CA GLU A 116 7.51 10.51 22.45
C GLU A 116 6.38 9.58 22.00
N LEU A 117 5.13 9.91 22.38
CA LEU A 117 3.92 9.23 21.92
C LEU A 117 3.98 8.92 20.42
N CYS A 118 3.59 7.69 20.05
CA CYS A 118 3.42 7.34 18.66
C CYS A 118 2.32 8.23 18.07
N ARG A 119 2.60 8.88 16.92
CA ARG A 119 1.66 9.76 16.22
C ARG A 119 1.71 9.48 14.72
N LEU A 120 0.54 9.27 14.14
CA LEU A 120 0.34 9.09 12.70
C LEU A 120 -0.31 10.32 12.06
N ARG A 121 -0.20 10.44 10.73
CA ARG A 121 -0.76 11.58 10.00
C ARG A 121 -2.27 11.39 9.80
N ARG A 122 -3.01 12.50 9.78
CA ARG A 122 -4.44 12.50 9.42
C ARG A 122 -4.61 11.84 8.04
N GLY A 123 -5.40 10.75 7.97
CA GLY A 123 -5.62 9.95 6.76
C GLY A 123 -4.83 8.64 6.66
N ASP A 124 -3.92 8.36 7.60
CA ASP A 124 -3.31 7.03 7.74
C ASP A 124 -4.35 6.04 8.29
N GLN A 125 -4.34 4.79 7.81
CA GLN A 125 -5.37 3.79 8.15
C GLN A 125 -5.20 3.16 9.55
N LEU A 126 -4.02 3.28 10.17
CA LEU A 126 -3.66 2.57 11.40
C LEU A 126 -3.71 3.47 12.65
N GLN A 127 -4.58 4.48 12.65
CA GLN A 127 -4.73 5.42 13.77
C GLN A 127 -5.17 4.71 15.06
N ASP A 128 -6.15 3.81 14.98
CA ASP A 128 -6.64 3.07 16.15
C ASP A 128 -5.55 2.19 16.76
N LEU A 129 -4.76 1.52 15.91
CA LEU A 129 -3.61 0.74 16.37
C LEU A 129 -2.55 1.63 17.03
N CYS A 130 -2.34 2.85 16.53
CA CYS A 130 -1.44 3.81 17.13
C CYS A 130 -1.89 4.19 18.55
N GLN A 131 -3.20 4.39 18.74
CA GLN A 131 -3.78 4.64 20.06
C GLN A 131 -3.55 3.45 21.00
N VAL A 132 -3.89 2.24 20.58
CA VAL A 132 -3.71 1.03 21.39
C VAL A 132 -2.23 0.83 21.76
N ILE A 133 -1.29 1.10 20.85
CA ILE A 133 0.15 1.04 21.16
C ILE A 133 0.53 2.07 22.22
N ASN A 134 0.00 3.30 22.15
CA ASN A 134 0.28 4.34 23.13
C ASN A 134 -0.23 3.98 24.52
N GLU A 135 -1.45 3.45 24.60
CA GLU A 135 -2.08 2.96 25.85
C GLU A 135 -1.28 1.78 26.43
N ALA A 136 -0.97 0.76 25.61
CA ALA A 136 -0.22 -0.41 26.05
C ALA A 136 1.21 -0.09 26.52
N THR A 137 1.82 0.97 26.00
CA THR A 137 3.19 1.37 26.35
C THR A 137 3.26 2.46 27.40
N GLU A 138 2.12 2.99 27.86
CA GLU A 138 2.06 4.03 28.89
C GLU A 138 2.79 3.64 30.19
N PRO A 139 2.58 2.43 30.78
CA PRO A 139 3.26 2.06 32.02
C PRO A 139 4.77 1.96 31.86
N LEU A 140 5.24 1.53 30.69
CA LEU A 140 6.67 1.41 30.37
C LEU A 140 7.31 2.79 30.20
N ARG A 141 6.62 3.72 29.53
CA ARG A 141 7.09 5.09 29.34
C ARG A 141 7.15 5.85 30.66
N ALA A 142 6.14 5.70 31.52
CA ALA A 142 6.14 6.33 32.84
C ALA A 142 7.34 5.88 33.70
N ARG A 143 7.65 4.57 33.70
CA ARG A 143 8.81 4.03 34.42
C ARG A 143 10.13 4.54 33.86
N ASN A 144 10.28 4.59 32.54
CA ASN A 144 11.50 5.11 31.91
C ASN A 144 11.70 6.60 32.19
N ALA A 145 10.64 7.41 32.12
CA ALA A 145 10.70 8.84 32.42
C ALA A 145 11.12 9.10 33.88
N ALA A 146 10.55 8.36 34.83
CA ALA A 146 10.94 8.46 36.25
C ALA A 146 12.42 8.09 36.46
N ARG A 147 12.92 7.05 35.77
CA ARG A 147 14.34 6.65 35.85
C ARG A 147 15.27 7.73 35.30
N LEU A 148 14.95 8.29 34.13
CA LEU A 148 15.75 9.34 33.51
C LEU A 148 15.77 10.63 34.34
N ALA A 149 14.65 10.98 34.97
CA ALA A 149 14.58 12.12 35.90
C ALA A 149 15.51 11.93 37.10
N ALA A 150 15.51 10.74 37.72
CA ALA A 150 16.42 10.41 38.82
C ALA A 150 17.90 10.51 38.40
N GLU A 151 18.27 9.89 37.27
CA GLU A 151 19.63 9.94 36.72
C GLU A 151 20.10 11.38 36.40
N SER A 152 19.19 12.26 35.97
CA SER A 152 19.51 13.68 35.72
C SER A 152 19.77 14.48 37.00
N SER A 153 18.99 14.23 38.06
CA SER A 153 19.16 14.92 39.35
C SER A 153 20.46 14.55 40.07
N GLU A 154 20.90 13.30 39.94
CA GLU A 154 22.20 12.85 40.49
C GLU A 154 23.39 13.50 39.78
N ARG A 155 23.26 13.78 38.47
CA ARG A 155 24.32 14.46 37.70
C ARG A 155 24.41 15.96 37.98
N GLU A 156 23.33 16.61 38.36
CA GLU A 156 23.35 18.03 38.73
C GLU A 156 23.83 18.25 40.17
N ALA A 157 23.77 17.22 41.02
CA ALA A 157 24.25 17.25 42.40
C ALA A 157 25.74 16.89 42.57
N ALA A 158 26.40 16.41 41.50
CA ALA A 158 27.81 16.01 41.47
C ALA A 158 28.69 17.04 40.75
#